data_AF-A0A7C1RVY0-F1
#
_entry.id   AF-A0A7C1RVY0-F1
#
_cell.length_a   1.000
_cell.length_b   1.000
_cell.length_c   1.000
_cell.angle_alpha   90.00
_cell.angle_beta   90.00
_cell.angle_gamma   90.00
#
_symmetry.space_group_name_H-M   'P 1'
#
loop_
_entity.id
_entity.type
_entity.pdbx_description
1 polymer ?
#
loop_
_entity_poly.entity_id
_entity_poly.type
_entity_poly.pdbx_seq_one_letter_code
_entity_poly.pdbx_strand_id
1 'polypeptide(L)' 'MTTTSKSISEIAYQLGFEHPQSFNRLFKNKTDVSPLEYRNSFN' A
#
# COMPACT_ATOMS: atom_id res chain seq x y z
N MET A 1 1.92 -21.19 -3.57
CA MET A 1 1.17 -20.53 -2.47
C MET A 1 2.23 -19.88 -1.59
N THR A 2 2.44 -18.58 -1.52
CA THR A 2 1.51 -17.45 -1.43
C THR A 2 2.27 -16.16 -1.82
N THR A 3 2.16 -15.71 -3.07
CA THR A 3 2.44 -14.30 -3.38
C THR A 3 1.23 -13.52 -2.91
N THR A 4 1.10 -13.35 -1.59
CA THR A 4 0.00 -12.62 -0.99
C THR A 4 0.11 -11.19 -1.51
N SER A 5 -0.70 -10.84 -2.51
CA SER A 5 -0.97 -9.46 -2.92
C SER A 5 -1.64 -8.74 -1.75
N LYS A 6 -0.84 -8.45 -0.73
CA LYS A 6 -1.28 -7.80 0.50
C LYS A 6 -1.94 -6.51 0.10
N SER A 7 -3.19 -6.33 0.54
CA SER A 7 -3.89 -5.09 0.29
C SER A 7 -3.15 -3.94 0.97
N ILE A 8 -3.31 -2.75 0.43
CA ILE A 8 -2.72 -1.50 0.94
C ILE A 8 -2.97 -1.32 2.44
N SER A 9 -4.13 -1.73 2.92
CA SER A 9 -4.47 -1.77 4.35
C SER A 9 -3.58 -2.71 5.16
N GLU A 10 -3.30 -3.92 4.66
CA GLU A 10 -2.41 -4.88 5.33
C GLU A 10 -0.99 -4.32 5.47
N ILE A 11 -0.47 -3.68 4.42
CA ILE A 11 0.86 -3.06 4.44
C ILE A 11 0.89 -1.91 5.46
N ALA A 12 -0.16 -1.10 5.50
CA ALA A 12 -0.32 -0.04 6.50
C ALA A 12 -0.30 -0.62 7.93
N TYR A 13 -1.08 -1.66 8.20
CA TYR A 13 -1.10 -2.33 9.51
C TYR A 13 0.25 -2.95 9.87
N GLN A 14 0.95 -3.58 8.93
CA GLN A 14 2.28 -4.16 9.18
C GLN A 14 3.34 -3.11 9.52
N LEU A 15 3.19 -1.89 8.99
CA LEU A 15 4.08 -0.77 9.27
C LEU A 15 3.73 -0.03 10.57
N GLY A 16 2.65 -0.43 11.25
CA GLY A 16 2.16 0.23 12.47
C GLY A 16 1.28 1.45 12.21
N PHE A 17 0.75 1.62 10.99
CA PHE A 17 -0.25 2.64 10.73
C PHE A 17 -1.64 2.13 11.12
N GLU A 18 -2.27 2.78 12.09
CA GLU A 18 -3.66 2.51 12.49
C GLU A 18 -4.68 2.92 11.39
N HIS A 19 -4.30 3.85 10.50
CA HIS A 19 -5.17 4.37 9.46
C HIS A 19 -4.57 4.23 8.04
N PRO A 20 -5.23 3.50 7.11
CA PRO A 20 -4.75 3.34 5.75
C PRO A 20 -4.81 4.63 4.90
N GLN A 21 -5.60 5.63 5.32
CA GLN A 21 -5.70 6.91 4.62
C GLN A 21 -4.39 7.72 4.71
N SER A 22 -3.78 7.76 5.90
CA SER A 22 -2.46 8.37 6.12
C SER A 22 -1.38 7.62 5.35
N PHE A 23 -1.48 6.29 5.33
CA PHE A 23 -0.59 5.44 4.54
C PHE A 23 -0.67 5.77 3.05
N ASN A 24 -1.86 5.96 2.47
CA ASN A 24 -1.99 6.31 1.04
C ASN A 24 -1.25 7.60 0.68
N ARG A 25 -1.37 8.63 1.53
CA ARG A 25 -0.72 9.92 1.32
C ARG A 25 0.80 9.83 1.49
N LEU A 26 1.25 9.10 2.50
CA LEU A 26 2.68 8.83 2.72
C LEU A 26 3.27 7.99 1.59
N PHE A 27 2.56 6.94 1.17
CA PHE A 27 2.97 6.04 0.11
C PHE A 27 3.13 6.79 -1.21
N LYS A 28 2.14 7.62 -1.58
CA LYS A 28 2.27 8.49 -2.75
C LYS A 28 3.44 9.47 -2.62
N ASN A 29 3.69 10.03 -1.44
CA ASN A 29 4.81 10.94 -1.23
C ASN A 29 6.19 10.25 -1.26
N LYS A 30 6.27 8.98 -0.86
CA LYS A 30 7.52 8.20 -0.81
C LYS A 30 7.84 7.47 -2.11
N THR A 31 6.83 6.87 -2.73
CA THR A 31 6.97 6.02 -3.93
C THR A 31 6.63 6.80 -5.21
N ASP A 32 6.14 8.04 -5.10
CA ASP A 32 5.61 8.90 -6.17
C ASP A 32 4.37 8.33 -6.90
N VAL A 33 4.10 7.04 -6.76
CA VAL A 33 2.97 6.34 -7.37
C VAL A 33 1.83 6.12 -6.38
N SER A 34 0.61 6.12 -6.90
CA SER A 34 -0.57 5.80 -6.10
C SER A 34 -0.57 4.31 -5.72
N PRO A 35 -1.02 3.94 -4.50
CA PRO A 35 -1.12 2.54 -4.10
C PRO A 35 -2.04 1.70 -5.02
N LEU A 36 -3.01 2.35 -5.67
CA LEU A 36 -3.86 1.74 -6.70
C LEU A 36 -3.08 1.49 -8.01
N GLU A 37 -2.27 2.45 -8.47
CA GLU A 37 -1.40 2.28 -9.65
C GLU A 37 -0.35 1.21 -9.41
N TYR A 38 0.28 1.22 -8.24
CA TYR A 38 1.22 0.18 -7.83
C TYR A 38 0.54 -1.19 -7.91
N ARG A 39 -0.69 -1.34 -7.39
CA ARG A 39 -1.44 -2.60 -7.49
C ARG A 39 -1.78 -2.98 -8.94
N ASN A 40 -2.14 -2.01 -9.79
CA ASN A 40 -2.41 -2.27 -11.21
C ASN A 40 -1.14 -2.64 -12.00
N SER A 41 0.03 -2.10 -11.64
CA SER A 41 1.33 -2.48 -12.24
C SER A 41 1.80 -3.88 -11.85
N PHE A 42 1.26 -4.45 -10.77
CA PHE A 42 1.56 -5.81 -10.31
C PHE A 42 0.55 -6.86 -10.82
N ASN A 43 -0.29 -6.52 -11.80
CA ASN A 43 -1.14 -7.45 -12.56
C ASN A 43 -0.60 -7.60 -13.99
#